data_AF-A0A7Y5S786-F1
#
_entry.id   AF-A0A7Y5S786-F1
#
_cell.length_a   1.000
_cell.length_b   1.000
_cell.length_c   1.000
_cell.angle_alpha   90.00
_cell.angle_beta   90.00
_cell.angle_gamma   90.00
#
_symmetry.space_group_name_H-M   'P 1'
#
loop_
_entity.id
_entity.type
_entity.pdbx_description
1 polymer ?
#
loop_
_entity_poly.entity_id
_entity_poly.type
_entity_poly.pdbx_seq_one_letter_code
_entity_poly.pdbx_strand_id
1 'polypeptide(L)'
;MHRIHVGVVALSAVAVASASAGVVQFMASDGNKLFRADSTGNVDAPITLSAHIQSLTFVPGGFSIPGAGGGNIVACAADPVAGKWAVYRVDDPAGAATLVKIGETSFSVGSLAFGTDGMYGVDASASPIRVRKLSSTDFSITQSWSTGVNVTGGGGLAFDRTNDRFLLTDYTNNRLMSWIPGNNATNIGAVGFGFLNNGLEFIQGDLYGALRPDSPNNTLRFGKFDTSTGAFTTLATATGILGNGTGFVAIPAPGALALAGLALVAPRRRR
;
A
#
# COMPACT_ATOMS: atom_id res chain seq x y z
N MET A 1 -64.16 23.62 5.10
CA MET A 1 -63.64 22.66 4.11
C MET A 1 -62.12 22.83 4.01
N HIS A 2 -61.35 21.95 4.67
CA HIS A 2 -59.88 21.96 4.64
C HIS A 2 -59.40 20.80 3.75
N ARG A 3 -58.69 21.12 2.65
CA ARG A 3 -58.09 20.14 1.75
C ARG A 3 -56.69 19.79 2.26
N ILE A 4 -56.49 18.54 2.66
CA ILE A 4 -55.18 17.97 2.98
C ILE A 4 -54.50 17.56 1.66
N HIS A 5 -53.35 18.13 1.35
CA HIS A 5 -52.49 17.69 0.24
C HIS A 5 -51.55 16.60 0.74
N VAL A 6 -51.80 15.36 0.28
CA VAL A 6 -50.88 14.24 0.46
C VAL A 6 -49.86 14.30 -0.68
N GLY A 7 -48.68 14.83 -0.39
CA GLY A 7 -47.55 14.83 -1.31
C GLY A 7 -46.92 13.43 -1.37
N VAL A 8 -47.01 12.79 -2.53
CA VAL A 8 -46.33 11.52 -2.82
C VAL A 8 -44.84 11.80 -2.98
N VAL A 9 -44.03 11.38 -2.01
CA VAL A 9 -42.57 11.39 -2.13
C VAL A 9 -42.16 10.18 -2.96
N ALA A 10 -41.76 10.42 -4.21
CA ALA A 10 -41.17 9.38 -5.05
C ALA A 10 -39.76 9.05 -4.53
N LEU A 11 -39.59 7.91 -3.86
CA LEU A 11 -38.28 7.32 -3.62
C LEU A 11 -37.72 6.83 -4.96
N SER A 12 -36.80 7.58 -5.55
CA SER A 12 -35.99 7.10 -6.67
C SER A 12 -35.02 6.04 -6.14
N ALA A 13 -35.27 4.77 -6.45
CA ALA A 13 -34.32 3.70 -6.23
C ALA A 13 -33.09 3.94 -7.10
N VAL A 14 -31.96 4.29 -6.48
CA VAL A 14 -30.67 4.34 -7.16
C VAL A 14 -30.26 2.90 -7.41
N ALA A 15 -30.31 2.47 -8.66
CA ALA A 15 -29.74 1.20 -9.07
C ALA A 15 -28.23 1.26 -8.85
N VAL A 16 -27.75 0.57 -7.81
CA VAL A 16 -26.32 0.35 -7.60
C VAL A 16 -25.89 -0.66 -8.65
N ALA A 17 -25.39 -0.18 -9.79
CA ALA A 17 -24.77 -1.05 -10.77
C ALA A 17 -23.57 -1.74 -10.11
N SER A 18 -23.63 -3.06 -9.99
CA SER A 18 -22.50 -3.88 -9.56
C SER A 18 -21.41 -3.74 -10.62
N ALA A 19 -20.46 -2.82 -10.39
CA ALA A 19 -19.26 -2.77 -11.22
C ALA A 19 -18.58 -4.13 -11.11
N SER A 20 -18.37 -4.81 -12.25
CA SER A 20 -17.55 -6.02 -12.26
C SER A 20 -16.19 -5.63 -11.68
N ALA A 21 -15.70 -6.41 -10.71
CA ALA A 21 -14.38 -6.18 -10.14
C ALA A 21 -13.35 -6.26 -11.29
N GLY A 22 -12.78 -5.12 -11.65
CA GLY A 22 -11.75 -5.06 -12.68
C GLY A 22 -10.51 -5.83 -12.25
N VAL A 23 -9.71 -6.26 -13.22
CA VAL A 23 -8.42 -6.90 -12.94
C VAL A 23 -7.52 -5.93 -12.18
N VAL A 24 -7.07 -6.32 -10.99
CA VAL A 24 -6.13 -5.53 -10.17
C VAL A 24 -4.72 -5.81 -10.66
N GLN A 25 -3.96 -4.74 -10.88
CA GLN A 25 -2.55 -4.82 -11.26
C GLN A 25 -1.68 -4.76 -10.01
N PHE A 26 -0.62 -5.54 -10.00
CA PHE A 26 0.34 -5.63 -8.92
C PHE A 26 1.73 -5.25 -9.43
N MET A 27 2.47 -4.53 -8.60
CA MET A 27 3.89 -4.33 -8.78
C MET A 27 4.62 -4.67 -7.50
N ALA A 28 5.71 -5.40 -7.60
CA ALA A 28 6.59 -5.64 -6.47
C ALA A 28 8.05 -5.62 -6.89
N SER A 29 8.92 -5.26 -5.96
CA SER A 29 10.36 -5.31 -6.18
C SER A 29 11.02 -6.51 -5.52
N ASP A 30 12.15 -6.93 -6.07
CA ASP A 30 13.17 -7.71 -5.38
C ASP A 30 14.54 -7.07 -5.69
N GLY A 31 15.01 -6.22 -4.76
CA GLY A 31 16.15 -5.35 -5.05
C GLY A 31 15.84 -4.43 -6.23
N ASN A 32 16.64 -4.51 -7.30
CA ASN A 32 16.47 -3.66 -8.49
C ASN A 32 15.59 -4.30 -9.58
N LYS A 33 14.97 -5.45 -9.32
CA LYS A 33 14.02 -6.08 -10.25
C LYS A 33 12.60 -5.67 -9.88
N LEU A 34 11.84 -5.14 -10.84
CA LEU A 34 10.43 -4.83 -10.71
C LEU A 34 9.61 -5.89 -11.43
N PHE A 35 8.79 -6.63 -10.68
CA PHE A 35 7.84 -7.61 -11.18
C PHE A 35 6.47 -6.97 -11.33
N ARG A 36 5.78 -7.30 -12.41
CA ARG A 36 4.38 -6.95 -12.62
C ARG A 36 3.54 -8.22 -12.69
N ALA A 37 2.40 -8.18 -12.04
CA ALA A 37 1.46 -9.29 -12.03
C ALA A 37 0.03 -8.76 -12.00
N ASP A 38 -0.94 -9.65 -12.12
CA ASP A 38 -2.35 -9.29 -11.96
C ASP A 38 -3.14 -10.28 -11.11
N SER A 39 -4.37 -9.90 -10.76
CA SER A 39 -5.28 -10.73 -9.96
C SER A 39 -5.81 -11.97 -10.68
N THR A 40 -5.48 -12.17 -11.95
CA THR A 40 -5.84 -13.37 -12.73
C THR A 40 -4.69 -14.39 -12.81
N GLY A 41 -3.52 -14.05 -12.26
CA GLY A 41 -2.37 -14.94 -12.19
C GLY A 41 -1.29 -14.67 -13.23
N ASN A 42 -1.45 -13.66 -14.10
CA ASN A 42 -0.41 -13.31 -15.06
C ASN A 42 0.78 -12.66 -14.36
N VAL A 43 2.00 -12.94 -14.85
CA VAL A 43 3.24 -12.34 -14.36
C VAL A 43 4.11 -12.00 -15.57
N ASP A 44 4.50 -10.74 -15.69
CA ASP A 44 5.40 -10.27 -16.74
C ASP A 44 6.86 -10.60 -16.43
N ALA A 45 7.72 -10.53 -17.46
CA ALA A 45 9.15 -10.49 -17.27
C ALA A 45 9.57 -9.26 -16.42
N PRO A 46 10.52 -9.41 -15.48
CA PRO A 46 10.90 -8.31 -14.60
C PRO A 46 11.72 -7.25 -15.33
N ILE A 47 11.50 -5.98 -14.96
CA ILE A 47 12.28 -4.83 -15.42
C ILE A 47 13.41 -4.54 -14.45
N THR A 48 14.57 -4.11 -14.95
CA THR A 48 15.67 -3.63 -14.08
C THR A 48 15.57 -2.12 -13.86
N LEU A 49 15.48 -1.74 -12.59
CA LEU A 49 15.49 -0.37 -12.11
C LEU A 49 16.92 0.10 -11.79
N SER A 50 17.09 1.41 -11.67
CA SER A 50 18.36 2.05 -11.30
C SER A 50 18.72 1.95 -9.81
N ALA A 51 17.80 1.47 -8.95
CA ALA A 51 18.01 1.35 -7.51
C ALA A 51 17.36 0.08 -6.93
N HIS A 52 17.86 -0.35 -5.76
CA HIS A 52 17.32 -1.49 -5.02
C HIS A 52 16.11 -1.08 -4.17
N ILE A 53 14.91 -1.20 -4.73
CA ILE A 53 13.66 -0.77 -4.10
C ILE A 53 13.28 -1.74 -2.98
N GLN A 54 12.94 -1.18 -1.82
CA GLN A 54 12.42 -1.93 -0.67
C GLN A 54 10.96 -1.60 -0.34
N SER A 55 10.45 -0.46 -0.80
CA SER A 55 9.08 -0.04 -0.57
C SER A 55 8.50 0.55 -1.84
N LEU A 56 7.21 0.27 -2.08
CA LEU A 56 6.37 0.89 -3.10
C LEU A 56 5.06 1.28 -2.41
N THR A 57 4.43 2.36 -2.83
CA THR A 57 3.03 2.66 -2.46
C THR A 57 2.39 3.59 -3.48
N PHE A 58 1.07 3.52 -3.61
CA PHE A 58 0.28 4.38 -4.48
C PHE A 58 -0.02 5.70 -3.78
N VAL A 59 0.19 6.84 -4.45
CA VAL A 59 -0.21 8.16 -3.93
C VAL A 59 -1.71 8.34 -4.17
N PRO A 60 -2.55 8.40 -3.12
CA PRO A 60 -3.99 8.50 -3.30
C PRO A 60 -4.40 9.86 -3.87
N GLY A 61 -5.57 9.91 -4.51
CA GLY A 61 -6.17 11.17 -4.96
C GLY A 61 -6.31 12.17 -3.81
N GLY A 62 -5.98 13.43 -4.06
CA GLY A 62 -5.99 14.49 -3.05
C GLY A 62 -4.71 14.64 -2.23
N PHE A 63 -3.74 13.72 -2.36
CA PHE A 63 -2.41 13.89 -1.79
C PHE A 63 -1.44 14.52 -2.81
N SER A 64 -0.54 15.34 -2.28
CA SER A 64 0.62 15.87 -2.99
C SER A 64 1.82 15.82 -2.05
N ILE A 65 2.93 15.35 -2.59
CA ILE A 65 4.24 15.33 -1.94
C ILE A 65 5.26 15.96 -2.90
N PRO A 66 6.53 16.18 -2.53
CA PRO A 66 7.51 16.74 -3.45
C PRO A 66 7.67 15.82 -4.66
N GLY A 67 7.49 16.37 -5.87
CA GLY A 67 7.70 15.65 -7.13
C GLY A 67 6.65 14.60 -7.51
N ALA A 68 5.63 14.33 -6.69
CA ALA A 68 4.57 13.37 -6.99
C ALA A 68 3.20 13.79 -6.42
N GLY A 69 2.12 13.39 -7.10
CA GLY A 69 0.74 13.63 -6.68
C GLY A 69 -0.14 12.41 -6.87
N GLY A 70 -1.44 12.57 -6.60
CA GLY A 70 -2.42 11.50 -6.75
C GLY A 70 -2.33 10.78 -8.10
N GLY A 71 -2.28 9.44 -8.05
CA GLY A 71 -2.10 8.60 -9.24
C GLY A 71 -0.67 8.14 -9.50
N ASN A 72 0.34 8.79 -8.88
CA ASN A 72 1.71 8.34 -8.98
C ASN A 72 1.99 7.15 -8.05
N ILE A 73 3.06 6.42 -8.35
CA ILE A 73 3.65 5.43 -7.45
C ILE A 73 4.94 6.02 -6.91
N VAL A 74 5.16 5.86 -5.61
CA VAL A 74 6.39 6.26 -4.95
C VAL A 74 7.11 5.04 -4.43
N ALA A 75 8.43 5.08 -4.50
CA ALA A 75 9.31 4.01 -4.09
C ALA A 75 10.33 4.51 -3.06
N CYS A 76 10.84 3.62 -2.23
CA CYS A 76 11.95 3.92 -1.34
C CYS A 76 13.07 2.89 -1.49
N ALA A 77 14.31 3.36 -1.45
CA ALA A 77 15.51 2.52 -1.45
C ALA A 77 16.59 3.12 -0.53
N ALA A 78 17.54 2.29 -0.11
CA ALA A 78 18.73 2.78 0.56
C ALA A 78 19.49 3.73 -0.38
N ASP A 79 19.90 4.89 0.16
CA ASP A 79 20.75 5.85 -0.57
C ASP A 79 22.23 5.46 -0.41
N PRO A 80 23.10 5.75 -1.39
CA PRO A 80 24.55 5.61 -1.21
C PRO A 80 25.11 6.37 0.01
N VAL A 81 24.44 7.46 0.43
CA VAL A 81 24.76 8.16 1.67
C VAL A 81 24.24 7.36 2.86
N ALA A 82 25.16 6.95 3.75
CA ALA A 82 24.83 6.15 4.93
C ALA A 82 23.74 6.81 5.79
N GLY A 83 22.74 6.01 6.20
CA GLY A 83 21.62 6.48 7.02
C GLY A 83 20.55 7.27 6.27
N LYS A 84 20.70 7.46 4.95
CA LYS A 84 19.70 8.09 4.08
C LYS A 84 18.99 7.07 3.21
N TRP A 85 17.74 7.37 2.93
CA TRP A 85 16.88 6.55 2.09
C TRP A 85 16.21 7.42 1.06
N ALA A 86 16.54 7.19 -0.20
CA ALA A 86 16.03 7.97 -1.30
C ALA A 86 14.56 7.59 -1.56
N VAL A 87 13.74 8.62 -1.74
CA VAL A 87 12.35 8.50 -2.18
C VAL A 87 12.32 8.81 -3.67
N TYR A 88 11.68 7.94 -4.45
CA TYR A 88 11.57 8.06 -5.90
C TYR A 88 10.11 8.13 -6.32
N ARG A 89 9.82 8.83 -7.42
CA ARG A 89 8.64 8.59 -8.23
C ARG A 89 8.96 7.51 -9.26
N VAL A 90 8.03 6.58 -9.48
CA VAL A 90 8.13 5.59 -10.56
C VAL A 90 7.40 6.14 -11.78
N ASP A 91 8.16 6.42 -12.83
CA ASP A 91 7.64 6.89 -14.12
C ASP A 91 7.42 5.72 -15.07
N ASP A 92 6.35 5.78 -15.87
CA ASP A 92 5.89 4.72 -16.77
C ASP A 92 5.88 3.30 -16.14
N PRO A 93 5.17 3.12 -15.01
CA PRO A 93 5.25 1.87 -14.26
C PRO A 93 4.67 0.66 -15.02
N ALA A 94 3.76 0.89 -15.97
CA ALA A 94 3.17 -0.14 -16.84
C ALA A 94 3.98 -0.41 -18.12
N GLY A 95 4.91 0.47 -18.48
CA GLY A 95 5.77 0.35 -19.66
C GLY A 95 7.23 0.17 -19.28
N ALA A 96 8.08 1.13 -19.65
CA ALA A 96 9.51 1.17 -19.37
C ALA A 96 9.78 1.91 -18.06
N ALA A 97 9.53 1.24 -16.93
CA ALA A 97 9.61 1.83 -15.62
C ALA A 97 10.98 2.48 -15.33
N THR A 98 10.98 3.75 -14.92
CA THR A 98 12.17 4.50 -14.50
C THR A 98 11.97 5.14 -13.13
N LEU A 99 13.07 5.51 -12.46
CA LEU A 99 13.05 6.12 -11.13
C LEU A 99 13.57 7.55 -11.19
N VAL A 100 12.78 8.48 -10.66
CA VAL A 100 13.18 9.89 -10.46
C VAL A 100 13.27 10.16 -8.97
N LYS A 101 14.46 10.50 -8.43
CA LYS A 101 14.62 10.83 -7.01
C LYS A 101 13.87 12.15 -6.73
N ILE A 102 12.92 12.10 -5.80
CA ILE A 102 12.07 13.24 -5.43
C ILE A 102 12.36 13.74 -4.00
N GLY A 103 13.14 12.98 -3.22
CA GLY A 103 13.60 13.40 -1.91
C GLY A 103 14.33 12.28 -1.17
N GLU A 104 14.44 12.42 0.14
CA GLU A 104 15.09 11.44 1.00
C GLU A 104 14.58 11.51 2.44
N THR A 105 14.62 10.38 3.13
CA THR A 105 14.35 10.27 4.56
C THR A 105 15.59 9.81 5.32
N SER A 106 15.60 10.00 6.65
CA SER A 106 16.74 9.75 7.53
C SER A 106 16.63 8.45 8.35
N PHE A 107 15.80 7.50 7.92
CA PHE A 107 15.63 6.21 8.59
C PHE A 107 15.41 5.08 7.57
N SER A 108 15.66 3.85 8.00
CA SER A 108 15.48 2.65 7.18
C SER A 108 14.01 2.44 6.85
N VAL A 109 13.62 2.34 5.58
CA VAL A 109 12.21 2.21 5.20
C VAL A 109 11.88 0.79 4.78
N GLY A 110 11.09 0.09 5.59
CA GLY A 110 10.58 -1.24 5.25
C GLY A 110 9.34 -1.20 4.37
N SER A 111 8.47 -0.22 4.59
CA SER A 111 7.23 -0.03 3.83
C SER A 111 6.75 1.41 3.99
N LEU A 112 6.05 1.94 2.97
CA LEU A 112 5.40 3.24 2.97
C LEU A 112 3.90 3.04 2.80
N ALA A 113 3.10 3.93 3.39
CA ALA A 113 1.65 3.96 3.19
C ALA A 113 1.11 5.37 3.36
N PHE A 114 -0.03 5.68 2.73
CA PHE A 114 -0.74 6.93 2.94
C PHE A 114 -1.92 6.76 3.91
N GLY A 115 -1.76 7.35 5.09
CA GLY A 115 -2.81 7.50 6.10
C GLY A 115 -3.82 8.59 5.74
N THR A 116 -4.74 8.92 6.64
CA THR A 116 -5.74 9.98 6.44
C THR A 116 -5.11 11.36 6.23
N ASP A 117 -3.97 11.64 6.85
CA ASP A 117 -3.40 12.97 6.98
C ASP A 117 -1.93 13.08 6.54
N GLY A 118 -1.40 12.06 5.86
CA GLY A 118 -0.04 12.11 5.34
C GLY A 118 0.54 10.74 5.00
N MET A 119 1.83 10.77 4.71
CA MET A 119 2.62 9.58 4.42
C MET A 119 3.28 9.04 5.68
N TYR A 120 3.27 7.72 5.80
CA TYR A 120 3.81 6.97 6.92
C TYR A 120 4.81 5.94 6.41
N GLY A 121 5.79 5.59 7.23
CA GLY A 121 6.74 4.52 6.91
C GLY A 121 7.11 3.67 8.11
N VAL A 122 7.29 2.37 7.87
CA VAL A 122 7.83 1.43 8.86
C VAL A 122 9.35 1.57 8.90
N ASP A 123 9.89 1.77 10.10
CA ASP A 123 11.33 1.83 10.34
C ASP A 123 11.92 0.43 10.32
N ALA A 124 12.56 0.07 9.21
CA ALA A 124 13.11 -1.27 8.97
C ALA A 124 14.32 -1.63 9.86
N SER A 125 14.78 -0.69 10.68
CA SER A 125 15.91 -0.91 11.59
C SER A 125 15.52 -0.88 13.07
N ALA A 126 14.27 -0.50 13.38
CA ALA A 126 13.83 -0.34 14.74
C ALA A 126 13.29 -1.65 15.34
N SER A 127 13.58 -1.87 16.62
CA SER A 127 12.95 -2.89 17.46
C SER A 127 12.59 -2.25 18.81
N PRO A 128 11.31 -2.27 19.26
CA PRO A 128 10.12 -2.78 18.57
C PRO A 128 9.84 -2.05 17.25
N ILE A 129 8.96 -2.61 16.41
CA ILE A 129 8.53 -1.98 15.14
C ILE A 129 8.10 -0.54 15.43
N ARG A 130 8.68 0.41 14.67
CA ARG A 130 8.29 1.82 14.71
C ARG A 130 7.66 2.24 13.40
N VAL A 131 6.65 3.08 13.49
CA VAL A 131 6.06 3.78 12.34
C VAL A 131 6.35 5.27 12.50
N ARG A 132 6.80 5.90 11.41
CA ARG A 132 7.13 7.32 11.34
C ARG A 132 6.13 8.02 10.42
N LYS A 133 5.66 9.20 10.81
CA LYS A 133 4.96 10.11 9.89
C LYS A 133 5.97 11.03 9.24
N LEU A 134 5.83 11.22 7.93
CA LEU A 134 6.72 12.04 7.12
C LEU A 134 6.05 13.34 6.71
N SER A 135 6.83 14.41 6.75
CA SER A 135 6.48 15.71 6.19
C SER A 135 6.24 15.57 4.69
N SER A 136 5.11 16.10 4.22
CA SER A 136 4.78 16.18 2.78
C SER A 136 5.55 17.27 2.04
N THR A 137 6.47 17.97 2.71
CA THR A 137 7.29 19.03 2.09
C THR A 137 8.72 18.57 1.81
N ASP A 138 9.27 17.70 2.65
CA ASP A 138 10.70 17.37 2.61
C ASP A 138 11.03 15.95 3.10
N PHE A 139 10.01 15.12 3.38
CA PHE A 139 10.17 13.75 3.90
C PHE A 139 10.85 13.63 5.28
N SER A 140 11.01 14.74 6.00
CA SER A 140 11.49 14.71 7.38
C SER A 140 10.50 14.01 8.31
N ILE A 141 11.01 13.39 9.38
CA ILE A 141 10.16 12.73 10.38
C ILE A 141 9.47 13.81 11.22
N THR A 142 8.14 13.81 11.22
CA THR A 142 7.33 14.73 12.03
C THR A 142 6.82 14.07 13.31
N GLN A 143 6.55 12.77 13.26
CA GLN A 143 6.07 11.99 14.39
C GLN A 143 6.62 10.56 14.33
N SER A 144 6.65 9.89 15.48
CA SER A 144 7.16 8.54 15.63
C SER A 144 6.39 7.79 16.71
N TRP A 145 6.01 6.56 16.41
CA TRP A 145 5.31 5.70 17.36
C TRP A 145 5.94 4.31 17.41
N SER A 146 5.93 3.71 18.60
CA SER A 146 6.10 2.26 18.76
C SER A 146 4.76 1.59 18.51
N THR A 147 4.76 0.44 17.83
CA THR A 147 3.55 -0.38 17.67
C THR A 147 3.37 -1.39 18.81
N GLY A 148 4.35 -1.54 19.70
CA GLY A 148 4.36 -2.58 20.74
C GLY A 148 4.67 -3.99 20.23
N VAL A 149 4.95 -4.16 18.93
CA VAL A 149 5.39 -5.44 18.36
C VAL A 149 6.91 -5.57 18.51
N ASN A 150 7.36 -6.43 19.43
CA ASN A 150 8.77 -6.60 19.80
C ASN A 150 9.56 -7.47 18.81
N VAL A 151 9.60 -7.06 17.55
CA VAL A 151 10.42 -7.63 16.48
C VAL A 151 11.05 -6.47 15.70
N THR A 152 12.12 -6.73 14.95
CA THR A 152 12.70 -5.72 14.06
C THR A 152 11.72 -5.37 12.95
N GLY A 153 11.59 -4.08 12.64
CA GLY A 153 10.77 -3.60 11.54
C GLY A 153 11.28 -4.11 10.21
N GLY A 154 10.38 -4.64 9.40
CA GLY A 154 10.61 -5.08 8.02
C GLY A 154 9.30 -5.51 7.37
N GLY A 155 8.18 -5.15 8.01
CA GLY A 155 6.85 -5.54 7.64
C GLY A 155 6.21 -4.52 6.70
N GLY A 156 5.36 -5.02 5.82
CA GLY A 156 4.46 -4.21 5.02
C GLY A 156 3.49 -3.41 5.89
N LEU A 157 3.11 -2.23 5.42
CA LEU A 157 2.16 -1.30 6.04
C LEU A 157 1.13 -0.89 4.99
N ALA A 158 -0.14 -0.88 5.37
CA ALA A 158 -1.20 -0.31 4.55
C ALA A 158 -2.24 0.38 5.43
N PHE A 159 -3.03 1.28 4.86
CA PHE A 159 -4.03 2.04 5.60
C PHE A 159 -5.45 1.67 5.18
N ASP A 160 -6.21 1.11 6.12
CA ASP A 160 -7.62 0.79 5.98
C ASP A 160 -8.45 2.02 6.36
N ARG A 161 -8.82 2.80 5.34
CA ARG A 161 -9.56 4.06 5.51
C ARG A 161 -10.99 3.86 6.00
N THR A 162 -11.59 2.70 5.75
CA THR A 162 -12.95 2.39 6.21
C THR A 162 -13.00 2.28 7.73
N ASN A 163 -11.94 1.72 8.33
CA ASN A 163 -11.85 1.50 9.78
C ASN A 163 -10.84 2.45 10.47
N ASP A 164 -10.33 3.46 9.77
CA ASP A 164 -9.35 4.45 10.23
C ASP A 164 -8.16 3.84 11.00
N ARG A 165 -7.55 2.80 10.41
CA ARG A 165 -6.47 2.03 11.03
C ARG A 165 -5.40 1.65 10.02
N PHE A 166 -4.20 1.40 10.52
CA PHE A 166 -3.15 0.74 9.76
C PHE A 166 -3.24 -0.78 9.94
N LEU A 167 -2.89 -1.47 8.87
CA LEU A 167 -2.63 -2.90 8.84
C LEU A 167 -1.13 -3.08 8.65
N LEU A 168 -0.49 -3.90 9.46
CA LEU A 168 0.92 -4.23 9.32
C LEU A 168 1.16 -5.72 9.53
N THR A 169 2.25 -6.23 8.96
CA THR A 169 2.68 -7.60 9.21
C THR A 169 3.75 -7.69 10.27
N ASP A 170 3.66 -8.73 11.09
CA ASP A 170 4.78 -9.22 11.89
C ASP A 170 5.27 -10.50 11.21
N TYR A 171 6.32 -10.35 10.39
CA TYR A 171 6.88 -11.45 9.60
C TYR A 171 7.56 -12.50 10.49
N THR A 172 8.11 -12.10 11.64
CA THR A 172 8.77 -13.06 12.56
C THR A 172 7.75 -14.04 13.15
N ASN A 173 6.54 -13.55 13.45
CA ASN A 173 5.46 -14.38 14.00
C ASN A 173 4.38 -14.74 12.97
N ASN A 174 4.63 -14.49 11.68
CA ASN A 174 3.76 -14.83 10.56
C ASN A 174 2.29 -14.40 10.71
N ARG A 175 2.06 -13.15 11.12
CA ARG A 175 0.72 -12.63 11.45
C ARG A 175 0.41 -11.27 10.85
N LEU A 176 -0.88 -11.03 10.60
CA LEU A 176 -1.43 -9.72 10.28
C LEU A 176 -1.88 -9.03 11.57
N MET A 177 -1.58 -7.75 11.68
CA MET A 177 -1.90 -6.92 12.85
C MET A 177 -2.67 -5.67 12.42
N SER A 178 -3.54 -5.19 13.30
CA SER A 178 -4.19 -3.88 13.24
C SER A 178 -3.51 -2.91 14.19
N TRP A 179 -3.32 -1.66 13.79
CA TRP A 179 -2.65 -0.65 14.60
C TRP A 179 -3.21 0.75 14.35
N ILE A 180 -3.23 1.57 15.39
CA ILE A 180 -3.62 2.99 15.35
C ILE A 180 -2.51 3.78 16.04
N PRO A 181 -2.07 4.94 15.50
CA PRO A 181 -1.07 5.79 16.13
C PRO A 181 -1.35 6.05 17.62
N GLY A 182 -0.34 5.83 18.46
CA GLY A 182 -0.43 6.01 19.92
C GLY A 182 -0.88 4.76 20.70
N ASN A 183 -1.33 3.70 20.04
CA ASN A 183 -1.76 2.45 20.67
C ASN A 183 -0.81 1.28 20.36
N ASN A 184 -0.97 0.18 21.11
CA ASN A 184 -0.35 -1.10 20.76
C ASN A 184 -1.11 -1.78 19.61
N ALA A 185 -0.39 -2.49 18.74
CA ALA A 185 -0.97 -3.28 17.68
C ALA A 185 -1.73 -4.49 18.25
N THR A 186 -2.86 -4.81 17.63
CA THR A 186 -3.71 -5.95 17.97
C THR A 186 -3.57 -7.01 16.89
N ASN A 187 -3.44 -8.27 17.29
CA ASN A 187 -3.36 -9.40 16.35
C ASN A 187 -4.71 -9.61 15.66
N ILE A 188 -4.71 -9.68 14.33
CA ILE A 188 -5.88 -10.09 13.54
C ILE A 188 -5.87 -11.62 13.40
N GLY A 189 -4.72 -12.19 13.03
CA GLY A 189 -4.55 -13.63 12.90
C GLY A 189 -3.37 -14.02 12.03
N ALA A 190 -3.21 -15.33 11.84
CA ALA A 190 -2.07 -15.89 11.13
C ALA A 190 -2.21 -15.74 9.61
N VAL A 191 -1.09 -15.48 8.94
CA VAL A 191 -1.01 -15.41 7.47
C VAL A 191 -1.21 -16.78 6.82
N GLY A 192 -0.85 -17.85 7.54
CA GLY A 192 -1.01 -19.24 7.12
C GLY A 192 0.28 -19.90 6.61
N PHE A 193 1.39 -19.15 6.49
CA PHE A 193 2.72 -19.68 6.16
C PHE A 193 3.84 -18.76 6.66
N GLY A 194 5.05 -19.29 6.71
CA GLY A 194 6.28 -18.56 7.00
C GLY A 194 6.65 -17.59 5.88
N PHE A 195 6.85 -16.32 6.19
CA PHE A 195 7.29 -15.33 5.21
C PHE A 195 8.28 -14.32 5.79
N LEU A 196 8.98 -13.69 4.88
CA LEU A 196 9.92 -12.62 5.14
C LEU A 196 9.77 -11.59 4.00
N ASN A 197 10.31 -10.38 4.17
CA ASN A 197 10.26 -9.28 3.19
C ASN A 197 8.91 -9.12 2.48
N ASN A 198 8.16 -8.10 2.87
CA ASN A 198 6.84 -7.92 2.30
C ASN A 198 6.44 -6.46 2.18
N GLY A 199 5.49 -6.22 1.28
CA GLY A 199 4.75 -4.98 1.24
C GLY A 199 3.25 -5.24 1.23
N LEU A 200 2.50 -4.24 1.67
CA LEU A 200 1.04 -4.25 1.74
C LEU A 200 0.52 -3.01 1.01
N GLU A 201 -0.65 -3.11 0.40
CA GLU A 201 -1.36 -1.95 -0.14
C GLU A 201 -2.87 -2.19 0.01
N PHE A 202 -3.60 -1.16 0.44
CA PHE A 202 -5.03 -1.25 0.70
C PHE A 202 -5.78 -0.40 -0.32
N ILE A 203 -6.47 -1.05 -1.25
CA ILE A 203 -7.23 -0.36 -2.30
C ILE A 203 -8.66 -0.91 -2.32
N GLN A 204 -9.63 0.00 -2.43
CA GLN A 204 -11.03 -0.35 -2.69
C GLN A 204 -11.66 -1.34 -1.68
N GLY A 205 -11.25 -1.27 -0.41
CA GLY A 205 -11.76 -2.13 0.65
C GLY A 205 -11.01 -3.44 0.83
N ASP A 206 -10.02 -3.72 -0.03
CA ASP A 206 -9.26 -4.95 -0.04
C ASP A 206 -7.80 -4.70 0.33
N LEU A 207 -7.28 -5.55 1.22
CA LEU A 207 -5.86 -5.58 1.57
C LEU A 207 -5.14 -6.56 0.64
N TYR A 208 -4.22 -6.05 -0.16
CA TYR A 208 -3.32 -6.84 -0.99
C TYR A 208 -1.90 -6.86 -0.41
N GLY A 209 -1.11 -7.85 -0.80
CA GLY A 209 0.30 -7.89 -0.47
C GLY A 209 1.12 -8.72 -1.42
N ALA A 210 2.44 -8.50 -1.38
CA ALA A 210 3.43 -9.42 -1.92
C ALA A 210 4.27 -9.97 -0.77
N LEU A 211 4.26 -11.30 -0.62
CA LEU A 211 4.96 -12.02 0.44
C LEU A 211 6.00 -12.95 -0.17
N ARG A 212 7.25 -12.88 0.33
CA ARG A 212 8.26 -13.89 0.02
C ARG A 212 8.15 -15.02 1.05
N PRO A 213 7.72 -16.24 0.66
CA PRO A 213 7.72 -17.35 1.61
C PRO A 213 9.14 -17.65 2.09
N ASP A 214 9.27 -18.17 3.32
CA ASP A 214 10.56 -18.61 3.88
C ASP A 214 11.14 -19.84 3.15
N SER A 215 10.34 -20.49 2.32
CA SER A 215 10.74 -21.67 1.58
C SER A 215 11.79 -21.35 0.49
N PRO A 216 12.71 -22.27 0.18
CA PRO A 216 13.87 -22.02 -0.69
C PRO A 216 13.53 -21.82 -2.18
N ASN A 217 12.26 -21.75 -2.54
CA ASN A 217 11.82 -21.79 -3.93
C ASN A 217 12.02 -20.46 -4.67
N ASN A 218 12.60 -19.43 -4.03
CA ASN A 218 12.88 -18.14 -4.65
C ASN A 218 11.64 -17.54 -5.33
N THR A 219 10.51 -17.58 -4.62
CA THR A 219 9.21 -17.11 -5.12
C THR A 219 8.71 -15.87 -4.39
N LEU A 220 7.93 -15.05 -5.08
CA LEU A 220 7.19 -13.94 -4.51
C LEU A 220 5.71 -14.15 -4.83
N ARG A 221 4.87 -14.22 -3.77
CA ARG A 221 3.43 -14.47 -3.90
C ARG A 221 2.68 -13.16 -3.79
N PHE A 222 1.92 -12.84 -4.83
CA PHE A 222 0.97 -11.73 -4.83
C PHE A 222 -0.38 -12.27 -4.40
N GLY A 223 -1.10 -11.53 -3.58
CA GLY A 223 -2.35 -12.03 -3.06
C GLY A 223 -3.12 -11.04 -2.22
N LYS A 224 -4.18 -11.56 -1.61
CA LYS A 224 -5.14 -10.81 -0.81
C LYS A 224 -5.21 -11.38 0.60
N PHE A 225 -5.33 -10.48 1.57
CA PHE A 225 -5.58 -10.83 2.96
C PHE A 225 -7.07 -10.77 3.27
N ASP A 226 -7.54 -11.73 4.04
CA ASP A 226 -8.76 -11.58 4.81
C ASP A 226 -8.45 -10.77 6.08
N THR A 227 -8.97 -9.55 6.17
CA THR A 227 -8.71 -8.64 7.30
C THR A 227 -9.44 -9.01 8.59
N SER A 228 -10.30 -10.03 8.55
CA SER A 228 -10.97 -10.59 9.73
C SER A 228 -10.23 -11.78 10.34
N THR A 229 -9.52 -12.56 9.52
CA THR A 229 -8.81 -13.78 9.96
C THR A 229 -7.28 -13.69 9.84
N GLY A 230 -6.76 -12.75 9.06
CA GLY A 230 -5.35 -12.61 8.72
C GLY A 230 -4.86 -13.54 7.61
N ALA A 231 -5.71 -14.46 7.13
CA ALA A 231 -5.32 -15.47 6.14
C ALA A 231 -4.97 -14.83 4.79
N PHE A 232 -3.89 -15.30 4.15
CA PHE A 232 -3.46 -14.85 2.85
C PHE A 232 -3.80 -15.84 1.73
N THR A 233 -4.48 -15.35 0.69
CA THR A 233 -4.78 -16.12 -0.53
C THR A 233 -3.90 -15.66 -1.66
N THR A 234 -3.13 -16.58 -2.25
CA THR A 234 -2.26 -16.29 -3.40
C THR A 234 -3.09 -16.17 -4.68
N LEU A 235 -2.81 -15.14 -5.46
CA LEU A 235 -3.44 -14.84 -6.75
C LEU A 235 -2.45 -15.02 -7.91
N ALA A 236 -1.18 -14.64 -7.71
CA ALA A 236 -0.11 -14.82 -8.69
C ALA A 236 1.20 -15.18 -7.99
N THR A 237 2.14 -15.80 -8.72
CA THR A 237 3.46 -16.18 -8.19
C THR A 237 4.55 -15.83 -9.20
N ALA A 238 5.48 -14.95 -8.80
CA ALA A 238 6.73 -14.73 -9.53
C ALA A 238 7.81 -15.68 -9.01
N THR A 239 8.76 -16.04 -9.89
CA THR A 239 9.92 -16.89 -9.60
C THR A 239 11.22 -16.12 -9.86
N GLY A 240 12.35 -16.67 -9.43
CA GLY A 240 13.67 -16.04 -9.63
C GLY A 240 14.00 -14.92 -8.63
N ILE A 241 13.39 -14.98 -7.44
CA ILE A 241 13.55 -13.99 -6.37
C ILE A 241 14.81 -14.31 -5.55
N LEU A 242 15.71 -13.35 -5.44
CA LEU A 242 17.00 -13.43 -4.74
C LEU A 242 16.93 -12.92 -3.30
N GLY A 243 15.96 -12.06 -3.02
CA GLY A 243 15.60 -11.71 -1.64
C GLY A 243 16.15 -10.42 -1.09
N ASN A 244 16.33 -9.41 -1.94
CA ASN A 244 16.96 -8.11 -1.68
C ASN A 244 15.97 -7.02 -1.19
N GLY A 245 14.90 -7.42 -0.49
CA GLY A 245 13.80 -6.56 -0.03
C GLY A 245 12.59 -6.56 -0.98
N THR A 246 11.37 -6.36 -0.43
CA THR A 246 10.12 -6.45 -1.20
C THR A 246 9.28 -5.17 -1.04
N GLY A 247 9.37 -4.25 -2.00
CA GLY A 247 8.35 -3.21 -2.17
C GLY A 247 7.11 -3.81 -2.83
N PHE A 248 5.92 -3.30 -2.53
CA PHE A 248 4.68 -3.75 -3.17
C PHE A 248 3.67 -2.62 -3.30
N VAL A 249 2.98 -2.56 -4.44
CA VAL A 249 1.82 -1.70 -4.64
C VAL A 249 0.77 -2.45 -5.47
N ALA A 250 -0.49 -2.31 -5.07
CA ALA A 250 -1.65 -2.69 -5.87
C ALA A 250 -2.23 -1.45 -6.53
N ILE A 251 -2.52 -1.54 -7.83
CA ILE A 251 -3.04 -0.44 -8.64
C ILE A 251 -4.46 -0.81 -9.07
N PRO A 252 -5.47 0.03 -8.78
CA PRO A 252 -6.83 -0.23 -9.21
C PRO A 252 -6.95 -0.21 -10.74
N ALA A 253 -7.89 -0.98 -11.28
CA ALA A 253 -8.17 -0.98 -12.71
C ALA A 253 -8.53 0.44 -13.21
N PRO A 254 -8.12 0.83 -14.44
CA PRO A 254 -8.34 2.18 -14.97
C PRO A 254 -9.80 2.68 -14.89
N GLY A 255 -10.76 1.78 -15.09
CA GLY A 255 -12.20 2.10 -15.00
C GLY A 255 -12.66 2.56 -13.62
N ALA A 256 -11.95 2.17 -12.55
CA ALA A 256 -12.31 2.54 -11.19
C ALA A 256 -11.77 3.93 -10.79
N LEU A 257 -10.70 4.40 -11.45
CA LEU A 257 -10.15 5.75 -11.23
C LEU A 257 -11.09 6.84 -11.78
N ALA A 258 -11.79 6.57 -12.89
CA ALA A 258 -12.73 7.50 -13.51
C ALA A 258 -13.96 7.79 -12.62
N LEU A 259 -14.45 6.79 -11.87
CA LEU A 259 -15.60 6.94 -10.98
C LEU A 259 -15.25 7.72 -9.69
N ALA A 260 -14.04 7.54 -9.16
CA ALA A 260 -13.57 8.30 -7.99
C ALA A 260 -13.42 9.80 -8.28
N GLY A 261 -13.00 10.16 -9.51
CA GLY A 261 -12.89 11.56 -9.93
C GLY A 261 -14.24 12.29 -10.08
N LEU A 262 -15.31 11.56 -10.44
CA LEU A 262 -16.65 12.14 -10.64
C LEU A 262 -17.42 12.34 -9.32
N ALA A 263 -17.19 11.48 -8.32
CA ALA A 263 -17.86 11.58 -7.02
C ALA A 263 -17.45 12.83 -6.18
N LEU A 264 -16.34 13.47 -6.53
CA LEU A 264 -15.84 14.69 -5.85
C LEU A 264 -16.37 15.99 -6.48
N VAL A 265 -17.08 15.93 -7.61
CA VAL A 265 -17.73 17.10 -8.22
C VAL A 265 -19.17 17.22 -7.69
N ALA A 266 -19.33 17.28 -6.37
CA ALA A 266 -20.61 17.71 -5.80
C ALA A 266 -20.69 19.25 -5.90
N PRO A 267 -21.71 19.82 -6.57
CA PRO A 267 -21.83 21.27 -6.68
C PRO A 267 -22.04 21.86 -5.29
N ARG A 268 -21.04 22.61 -4.84
CA ARG A 268 -21.08 23.42 -3.62
C ARG A 268 -22.22 24.42 -3.78
N ARG A 269 -23.42 24.09 -3.28
CA ARG A 269 -24.59 24.99 -3.24
C ARG A 269 -24.17 26.24 -2.47
N ARG A 270 -23.92 27.34 -3.18
CA ARG A 270 -23.84 28.67 -2.59
C ARG A 270 -25.22 28.96 -1.98
N ARG A 271 -25.25 29.18 -0.67
CA ARG A 271 -26.30 29.94 -0.01
C ARG A 271 -25.83 31.37 0.08
#